data_AF-A0A822F9T0-F1
#
_entry.id   AF-A0A822F9T0-F1
#
_cell.length_a   1.000
_cell.length_b   1.000
_cell.length_c   1.000
_cell.angle_alpha   90.00
_cell.angle_beta   90.00
_cell.angle_gamma   90.00
#
_symmetry.space_group_name_H-M   'P 1'
#
loop_
_entity.id
_entity.type
_entity.pdbx_description
1 polymer ?
#
loop_
_entity_poly.entity_id
_entity_poly.type
_entity_poly.pdbx_seq_one_letter_code
_entity_poly.pdbx_strand_id
1 'polypeptide(L)'
;MTPLTLAADIGQSDTLSWLLDERKKIQWSYGNLSCVLHPLDQLDVSIQEKDKKHPLCVLEVMIKNNDSKLVNPIIISLIEKKCKHFAYRILIRRFFFTLIYLLIFLATTILEQTRIEMVI
;
A
#
# COMPACT_ATOMS: atom_id res chain seq x y z
N MET A 1 -13.36 -9.00 16.68
CA MET A 1 -12.61 -7.82 16.20
C MET A 1 -11.74 -7.31 17.33
N THR A 2 -10.50 -6.90 17.07
CA THR A 2 -9.65 -6.24 18.08
C THR A 2 -10.05 -4.77 18.21
N PRO A 3 -9.78 -4.12 19.36
CA PRO A 3 -10.14 -2.71 19.59
C PRO A 3 -9.50 -1.76 18.56
N LEU A 4 -8.32 -2.10 18.02
CA LEU A 4 -7.66 -1.34 16.97
C LEU A 4 -8.41 -1.42 15.63
N THR A 5 -8.86 -2.62 15.23
CA THR A 5 -9.65 -2.80 14.00
C THR A 5 -11.01 -2.11 14.12
N LEU A 6 -11.61 -2.10 15.33
CA LEU A 6 -12.86 -1.39 15.59
C LEU A 6 -12.69 0.15 15.50
N ALA A 7 -11.62 0.69 16.09
CA ALA A 7 -11.32 2.13 15.99
C ALA A 7 -11.11 2.56 14.54
N ALA A 8 -10.51 1.69 13.71
CA ALA A 8 -10.36 1.91 12.28
C ALA A 8 -11.68 1.84 11.52
N ASP A 9 -12.59 0.94 11.91
CA ASP A 9 -13.91 0.80 11.29
C ASP A 9 -14.82 2.00 11.58
N ILE A 10 -14.73 2.55 12.80
CA ILE A 10 -15.53 3.70 13.25
C ILE A 10 -15.02 5.03 12.64
N GLY A 11 -13.80 5.08 12.11
CA GLY A 11 -13.26 6.30 11.48
C GLY A 11 -12.69 7.32 12.48
N GLN A 12 -12.47 6.94 13.75
CA GLN A 12 -11.95 7.85 14.77
C GLN A 12 -10.41 7.86 14.78
N SER A 13 -9.80 8.88 14.18
CA SER A 13 -8.35 9.05 14.08
C SER A 13 -7.65 9.21 15.43
N ASP A 14 -8.30 9.86 16.39
CA ASP A 14 -7.70 10.25 17.67
C ASP A 14 -7.62 9.06 18.64
N THR A 15 -8.64 8.22 18.66
CA THR A 15 -8.63 6.99 19.46
C THR A 15 -7.65 5.98 18.88
N LEU A 16 -7.57 5.91 17.54
CA LEU A 16 -6.60 5.07 16.84
C LEU A 16 -5.15 5.55 17.05
N SER A 17 -4.89 6.85 17.02
CA SER A 17 -3.56 7.41 17.28
C SER A 17 -3.13 7.18 18.72
N TRP A 18 -4.03 7.37 19.69
CA TRP A 18 -3.79 7.06 21.09
C TRP A 18 -3.46 5.57 21.30
N LEU A 19 -4.23 4.67 20.68
CA LEU A 19 -4.00 3.23 20.81
C LEU A 19 -2.68 2.78 20.17
N LEU A 20 -2.25 3.44 19.09
CA LEU A 20 -0.95 3.21 18.45
C LEU A 20 0.20 3.73 19.31
N ASP A 21 -0.01 4.85 19.99
CA ASP A 21 0.99 5.46 20.87
C ASP A 21 1.18 4.63 22.15
N GLU A 22 0.09 4.09 22.71
CA GLU A 22 0.14 3.19 23.87
C GLU A 22 0.89 1.89 23.57
N ARG A 23 0.76 1.36 22.34
CA ARG A 23 1.41 0.10 21.94
C ARG A 23 2.82 0.27 21.41
N LYS A 24 3.34 1.49 21.34
CA LYS A 24 4.69 1.75 20.86
C LYS A 24 5.72 1.23 21.86
N LYS A 25 6.83 0.68 21.36
CA LYS A 25 7.96 0.24 22.17
C LYS A 25 9.17 1.11 21.84
N ILE A 26 9.75 1.75 22.85
CA ILE A 26 10.97 2.55 22.67
C ILE A 26 12.15 1.57 22.73
N GLN A 27 12.91 1.45 21.64
CA GLN A 27 14.10 0.58 21.60
C GLN A 27 15.29 1.24 22.28
N TRP A 28 15.46 2.52 21.99
CA TRP A 28 16.50 3.34 22.57
C TRP A 28 16.12 4.82 22.44
N SER A 29 16.60 5.61 23.38
CA SER A 29 16.52 7.06 23.35
C SER A 29 17.89 7.63 23.69
N TYR A 30 18.38 8.55 22.87
CA TYR A 30 19.62 9.28 23.09
C TYR A 30 19.35 10.78 22.97
N GLY A 31 19.36 11.47 24.12
CA GLY A 31 18.98 12.90 24.18
C GLY A 31 17.59 13.14 23.59
N ASN A 32 17.52 13.98 22.55
CA ASN A 32 16.27 14.32 21.85
C ASN A 32 15.89 13.33 20.73
N LEU A 33 16.71 12.31 20.47
CA LEU A 33 16.43 11.29 19.45
C LEU A 33 15.87 10.04 20.12
N SER A 34 14.73 9.55 19.61
CA SER A 34 14.15 8.28 20.07
C SER A 34 13.86 7.36 18.90
N CYS A 35 14.24 6.09 19.04
CA CYS A 35 13.83 5.03 18.13
C CYS A 35 12.62 4.32 18.70
N VAL A 36 11.48 4.52 18.04
CA VAL A 36 10.20 3.95 18.42
C VAL A 36 9.83 2.85 17.43
N LEU A 37 9.51 1.67 17.94
CA LEU A 37 8.95 0.57 17.16
C LEU A 37 7.45 0.47 17.42
N HIS A 38 6.69 0.40 16.33
CA HIS A 38 5.27 0.08 16.37
C HIS A 38 5.07 -1.40 16.02
N PRO A 39 4.37 -2.19 16.86
CA PRO A 39 4.10 -3.60 16.57
C PRO A 39 3.15 -3.71 15.37
N LEU A 40 3.57 -4.45 14.33
CA LEU A 40 2.81 -4.62 13.08
C LEU A 40 1.78 -5.75 13.11
N ASP A 41 1.74 -6.55 14.17
CA ASP A 41 0.98 -7.81 14.30
C ASP A 41 -0.54 -7.68 14.01
N GLN A 42 -1.10 -6.48 14.20
CA GLN A 42 -2.53 -6.19 13.92
C GLN A 42 -2.71 -5.08 12.87
N LEU A 43 -1.60 -4.47 12.45
CA LEU A 43 -1.60 -3.36 11.52
C LEU A 43 -1.47 -3.87 10.08
N ASP A 44 -0.72 -4.95 9.90
CA ASP A 44 -0.35 -5.48 8.59
C ASP A 44 -0.54 -7.00 8.49
N VAL A 45 -0.94 -7.46 7.29
CA VAL A 45 -1.08 -8.88 6.99
C VAL A 45 0.32 -9.47 6.79
N SER A 46 0.74 -10.29 7.75
CA SER A 46 1.93 -11.13 7.62
C SER A 46 1.75 -12.07 6.43
N ILE A 47 2.62 -11.94 5.43
CA ILE A 47 2.63 -12.78 4.21
C ILE A 47 2.93 -14.26 4.55
N GLN A 48 3.47 -14.54 5.73
CA GLN A 48 3.90 -15.88 6.14
C GLN A 48 2.77 -16.78 6.65
N GLU A 49 1.62 -16.23 7.05
CA GLU A 49 0.52 -17.01 7.64
C GLU A 49 -0.72 -17.11 6.73
N LYS A 50 -0.56 -17.38 5.44
CA LYS A 50 -1.66 -17.49 4.47
C LYS A 50 -2.77 -18.51 4.83
N ASP A 51 -2.56 -19.39 5.81
CA ASP A 51 -3.39 -20.55 6.08
C ASP A 51 -4.30 -20.41 7.32
N LYS A 52 -4.19 -19.32 8.08
CA LYS A 52 -5.09 -19.04 9.20
C LYS A 52 -6.09 -17.96 8.81
N LYS A 53 -7.35 -18.12 9.22
CA LYS A 53 -8.39 -17.08 9.16
C LYS A 53 -7.80 -15.76 9.69
N HIS A 54 -7.32 -14.90 8.80
CA HIS A 54 -6.65 -13.68 9.20
C HIS A 54 -7.69 -12.77 9.89
N PRO A 55 -7.43 -12.33 11.14
CA PRO A 55 -8.24 -11.27 11.71
C PRO A 55 -8.09 -10.03 10.83
N LEU A 56 -9.22 -9.39 10.49
CA LEU A 56 -9.28 -8.17 9.68
C LEU A 56 -8.20 -7.17 10.12
N CYS A 57 -7.25 -6.89 9.22
CA CYS A 57 -6.18 -5.94 9.48
C CYS A 57 -6.70 -4.50 9.38
N VAL A 58 -6.09 -3.62 10.17
CA VAL A 58 -6.43 -2.18 10.16
C VAL A 58 -6.29 -1.57 8.77
N LEU A 59 -5.24 -1.92 8.04
CA LEU A 59 -5.02 -1.46 6.66
C LEU A 59 -6.14 -1.89 5.71
N GLU A 60 -6.66 -3.11 5.86
CA GLU A 60 -7.71 -3.65 5.00
C GLU A 60 -9.06 -2.98 5.28
N VAL A 61 -9.40 -2.79 6.56
CA VAL A 61 -10.61 -2.07 6.98
C VAL A 61 -10.57 -0.61 6.54
N MET A 62 -9.41 0.04 6.65
CA MET A 62 -9.22 1.42 6.22
C MET A 62 -9.39 1.59 4.70
N ILE A 63 -8.85 0.66 3.89
CA ILE A 63 -9.05 0.66 2.43
C ILE A 63 -10.53 0.44 2.09
N LYS A 64 -11.21 -0.44 2.83
CA LYS A 64 -12.63 -0.75 2.61
C LYS A 64 -13.54 0.45 2.93
N ASN A 65 -13.25 1.19 4.01
CA ASN A 65 -14.10 2.29 4.46
C ASN A 65 -13.78 3.63 3.77
N ASN A 66 -12.68 3.71 3.01
CA ASN A 66 -12.28 4.90 2.23
C ASN A 66 -12.22 6.21 3.06
N ASP A 67 -11.96 6.09 4.36
CA ASP A 67 -11.94 7.21 5.29
C ASP A 67 -10.59 7.93 5.22
N SER A 68 -10.54 8.96 4.37
CA SER A 68 -9.39 9.86 4.20
C SER A 68 -9.01 10.64 5.47
N LYS A 69 -9.90 10.68 6.48
CA LYS A 69 -9.66 11.31 7.78
C LYS A 69 -8.82 10.45 8.73
N LEU A 70 -8.70 9.15 8.46
CA LEU A 70 -8.00 8.19 9.33
C LEU A 70 -6.51 8.06 8.99
N VAL A 71 -5.97 9.04 8.26
CA VAL A 71 -4.61 9.00 7.71
C VAL A 71 -3.64 9.54 8.77
N ASN A 72 -3.31 8.69 9.73
CA ASN A 72 -2.27 8.96 10.72
C ASN A 72 -0.88 9.01 10.01
N PRO A 73 0.00 9.98 10.30
CA PRO A 73 1.34 10.07 9.70
C PRO A 73 2.16 8.78 9.80
N ILE A 74 1.97 7.99 10.87
CA ILE A 74 2.63 6.69 11.04
C ILE A 74 2.18 5.71 9.95
N ILE A 75 0.88 5.63 9.68
CA ILE A 75 0.30 4.76 8.66
C ILE A 75 0.77 5.19 7.26
N ILE A 76 0.81 6.50 6.99
CA ILE A 76 1.36 7.04 5.73
C ILE A 76 2.80 6.58 5.54
N SER A 77 3.64 6.74 6.56
CA SER A 77 5.06 6.37 6.47
C SER A 77 5.26 4.87 6.23
N LEU A 78 4.35 4.03 6.74
CA LEU A 78 4.34 2.59 6.51
C LEU A 78 3.90 2.25 5.09
N ILE A 79 2.82 2.86 4.60
CA ILE A 79 2.33 2.69 3.23
C ILE A 79 3.40 3.14 2.24
N GLU A 80 4.05 4.26 2.48
CA GLU A 80 5.10 4.80 1.62
C GLU A 80 6.29 3.83 1.52
N LYS A 81 6.79 3.33 2.67
CA LYS A 81 7.87 2.35 2.71
C LYS A 81 7.50 1.06 1.95
N LYS A 82 6.28 0.57 2.14
CA LYS A 82 5.77 -0.61 1.44
C LYS A 82 5.61 -0.39 -0.06
N CYS A 83 5.02 0.73 -0.45
CA CYS A 83 4.78 1.10 -1.83
C CYS A 83 6.12 1.26 -2.58
N LYS A 84 7.09 1.94 -1.96
CA LYS A 84 8.42 2.13 -2.52
C LYS A 84 9.15 0.82 -2.79
N HIS A 85 9.02 -0.17 -1.90
CA HIS A 85 9.72 -1.44 -2.05
C HIS A 85 8.98 -2.43 -2.97
N PHE A 86 7.67 -2.54 -2.83
CA PHE A 86 6.85 -3.56 -3.50
C PHE A 86 6.13 -3.02 -4.73
N ALA A 87 5.38 -1.93 -4.58
CA ALA A 87 4.52 -1.41 -5.63
C ALA A 87 5.34 -0.85 -6.81
N TYR A 88 6.45 -0.15 -6.55
CA TYR A 88 7.28 0.40 -7.63
C TYR A 88 7.79 -0.71 -8.58
N ARG A 89 8.27 -1.84 -8.04
CA ARG A 89 8.75 -2.96 -8.86
C ARG A 89 7.64 -3.64 -9.65
N ILE A 90 6.47 -3.83 -9.05
CA ILE A 90 5.34 -4.46 -9.73
C ILE A 90 4.79 -3.54 -10.82
N LEU A 91 4.69 -2.24 -10.52
CA LEU A 91 4.13 -1.23 -11.39
C LEU A 91 5.04 -1.00 -12.59
N ILE A 92 6.34 -0.80 -12.36
CA ILE A 92 7.30 -0.61 -13.46
C ILE A 92 7.29 -1.81 -14.42
N ARG A 93 7.21 -3.05 -13.88
CA ARG A 93 7.16 -4.25 -14.70
C ARG A 93 5.89 -4.32 -15.54
N ARG A 94 4.72 -4.12 -14.95
CA ARG A 94 3.44 -4.11 -15.68
C ARG A 94 3.39 -2.99 -16.72
N PHE A 95 3.85 -1.80 -16.34
CA PHE A 95 3.91 -0.64 -17.21
C PHE A 95 4.79 -0.87 -18.45
N PHE A 96 5.96 -1.49 -18.27
CA PHE A 96 6.83 -1.84 -19.39
C PHE A 96 6.17 -2.85 -20.34
N PHE A 97 5.51 -3.90 -19.82
CA PHE A 97 4.80 -4.85 -20.68
C PHE A 97 3.67 -4.19 -21.48
N THR A 98 2.89 -3.32 -20.84
CA THR A 98 1.82 -2.58 -21.54
C THR A 98 2.37 -1.61 -22.59
N LEU A 99 3.50 -0.96 -22.30
CA LEU A 99 4.15 -0.03 -23.22
C LEU A 99 4.69 -0.76 -24.46
N ILE A 100 5.36 -1.90 -24.27
CA ILE A 100 5.84 -2.74 -25.38
C ILE A 100 4.68 -3.23 -26.23
N TYR A 101 3.61 -3.72 -25.62
CA TYR A 101 2.41 -4.15 -26.33
C TYR A 101 1.82 -3.02 -27.19
N LEU A 102 1.73 -1.81 -26.62
CA LEU A 102 1.22 -0.63 -27.34
C LEU A 102 2.13 -0.20 -28.49
N LEU A 103 3.46 -0.29 -28.33
CA LEU A 103 4.40 -0.01 -29.42
C LEU A 103 4.29 -0.99 -30.58
N ILE A 104 4.15 -2.29 -30.29
CA ILE A 104 3.94 -3.32 -31.32
C ILE A 104 2.63 -3.05 -32.06
N PHE A 105 1.56 -2.76 -31.33
CA PHE A 105 0.27 -2.42 -31.92
C PHE A 105 0.36 -1.18 -32.82
N LEU A 106 1.02 -0.12 -32.37
CA LEU A 106 1.24 1.10 -33.16
C LEU A 106 2.03 0.78 -34.44
N ALA A 107 3.13 0.03 -34.33
CA ALA A 107 3.96 -0.35 -35.47
C ALA A 107 3.17 -1.17 -36.51
N THR A 108 2.31 -2.10 -36.06
CA THR A 108 1.45 -2.86 -36.97
C THR A 108 0.45 -1.98 -37.71
N THR A 109 -0.19 -1.04 -37.02
CA THR A 109 -1.16 -0.12 -37.65
C THR A 109 -0.50 0.81 -38.67
N ILE A 110 0.70 1.34 -38.37
CA ILE A 110 1.45 2.19 -39.29
C ILE A 110 1.90 1.40 -40.52
N LEU A 111 2.36 0.16 -40.34
CA LEU A 111 2.78 -0.71 -41.45
C LEU A 111 1.60 -1.12 -42.34
N GLU A 112 0.41 -1.30 -41.77
CA GLU A 112 -0.80 -1.57 -42.53
C GLU A 112 -1.24 -0.33 -43.33
N GLN A 113 -1.18 0.86 -42.73
CA GLN A 113 -1.50 2.13 -43.40
C GLN A 113 -0.58 2.39 -44.60
N THR A 114 0.74 2.22 -44.45
CA THR A 114 1.71 2.44 -45.54
C THR A 114 1.58 1.42 -46.67
N ARG A 115 1.13 0.20 -46.36
CA ARG A 115 0.83 -0.82 -47.37
C ARG A 115 -0.37 -0.45 -48.24
N ILE A 116 -1.39 0.19 -47.65
CA ILE A 116 -2.60 0.61 -48.37
C ILE A 116 -2.28 1.78 -49.32
N GLU A 117 -1.45 2.74 -48.90
CA GLU A 117 -1.05 3.87 -49.77
C GLU A 117 -0.18 3.47 -50.96
N MET A 118 0.57 2.35 -50.90
CA MET A 118 1.36 1.86 -52.05
C MET A 118 0.57 1.05 -53.09
N VAL A 119 -0.67 0.65 -52.76
CA VAL A 119 -1.52 -0.19 -53.64
C VAL A 119 -2.53 0.64 -54.45
N ILE A 120 -2.68 1.92 -54.12
CA ILE A 120 -3.53 2.91 -54.83
C ILE A 120 -2.66 3.72 -55.80
#